data_AF-A0A834C4Y5-F1
#
_entry.id   AF-A0A834C4Y5-F1
#
_cell.length_a   1.000
_cell.length_b   1.000
_cell.length_c   1.000
_cell.angle_alpha   90.00
_cell.angle_beta   90.00
_cell.angle_gamma   90.00
#
_symmetry.space_group_name_H-M   'P 1'
#
loop_
_entity.id
_entity.type
_entity.pdbx_description
1 polymer ?
#
loop_
_entity_poly.entity_id
_entity_poly.type
_entity_poly.pdbx_seq_one_letter_code
_entity_poly.pdbx_strand_id
1 'polypeptide(L)'
;MDRYDEVKSLLKRWELQFLGEHRRKPCKEDVDQAPEDIRGLYRDYRTLKRAKEQSGSHDPQSQLLPGSAEPPAPPKDSDCWGSHLNRRAMPGPPPKLTQQDRDGLQASSQYYGLKLKNNLAALRKSSCLLVVSRF
;
A
#
# COMPACT_ATOMS: atom_id res chain seq x y z
N MET A 1 11.74 -20.06 6.65
CA MET A 1 10.72 -19.04 6.36
C MET A 1 11.36 -17.68 6.59
N ASP A 2 11.04 -16.67 5.80
CA ASP A 2 11.61 -15.33 5.99
C ASP A 2 11.05 -14.70 7.27
N ARG A 3 11.95 -14.23 8.14
CA ARG A 3 11.60 -13.59 9.42
C ARG A 3 10.63 -12.40 9.24
N TYR A 4 10.74 -11.71 8.10
CA TYR A 4 9.83 -10.62 7.70
C TYR A 4 8.40 -11.11 7.47
N ASP A 5 8.23 -12.28 6.83
CA ASP A 5 6.92 -12.83 6.54
C ASP A 5 6.25 -13.42 7.79
N GLU A 6 7.05 -13.95 8.73
CA GLU A 6 6.57 -14.38 10.05
C GLU A 6 6.02 -13.19 10.85
N VAL A 7 6.79 -12.10 10.97
CA VAL A 7 6.38 -10.87 11.66
C VAL A 7 5.14 -10.27 11.00
N LYS A 8 5.10 -10.22 9.67
CA LYS A 8 3.94 -9.75 8.90
C LYS A 8 2.68 -10.59 9.14
N SER A 9 2.83 -11.91 9.30
CA SER A 9 1.72 -12.82 9.57
C SER A 9 1.19 -12.69 10.99
N LEU A 10 2.06 -12.41 11.95
CA LEU A 10 1.67 -12.10 13.34
C LEU A 10 0.90 -10.77 13.42
N LEU A 11 1.42 -9.71 12.77
CA LEU A 11 0.75 -8.42 12.66
C LEU A 11 -0.66 -8.55 12.07
N LYS A 12 -0.80 -9.29 10.96
CA LYS A 12 -2.12 -9.54 10.34
C LYS A 12 -3.10 -10.26 11.25
N ARG A 13 -2.64 -11.23 12.04
CA ARG A 13 -3.51 -11.95 12.98
C ARG A 13 -4.03 -11.00 14.05
N TRP A 14 -3.17 -10.15 14.60
CA TRP A 14 -3.58 -9.15 15.58
C TRP A 14 -4.53 -8.12 14.97
N GLU A 15 -4.23 -7.58 13.78
CA GLU A 15 -5.11 -6.63 13.09
C GLU A 15 -6.51 -7.23 12.84
N LEU A 16 -6.58 -8.53 12.53
CA LEU A 16 -7.84 -9.24 12.33
C LEU A 16 -8.64 -9.36 13.64
N GLN A 17 -7.98 -9.68 14.75
CA GLN A 17 -8.62 -9.71 16.07
C GLN A 17 -9.12 -8.32 16.47
N PHE A 18 -8.27 -7.30 16.30
CA PHE A 18 -8.61 -5.91 16.58
C PHE A 18 -9.80 -5.43 15.75
N LEU A 19 -9.86 -5.79 14.46
CA LEU A 19 -10.99 -5.45 13.60
C LEU A 19 -12.28 -6.12 14.05
N GLY A 20 -12.22 -7.34 14.59
CA GLY A 20 -13.37 -8.02 15.18
C GLY A 20 -13.91 -7.31 16.41
N GLU A 21 -13.02 -6.86 17.29
CA GLU A 21 -13.36 -6.22 18.56
C GLU A 21 -13.79 -4.74 18.40
N HIS A 22 -13.02 -3.97 17.63
CA HIS A 22 -13.20 -2.51 17.53
C HIS A 22 -13.91 -2.07 16.24
N ARG A 23 -14.14 -2.98 15.28
CA ARG A 23 -14.75 -2.72 13.95
C ARG A 23 -14.10 -1.57 13.18
N ARG A 24 -12.84 -1.27 13.49
CA ARG A 24 -12.02 -0.24 12.86
C ARG A 24 -10.59 -0.72 12.70
N LYS A 25 -9.81 -0.02 11.88
CA LYS A 25 -8.37 -0.29 11.75
C LYS A 25 -7.62 0.23 12.99
N PRO A 26 -6.57 -0.47 13.45
CA PRO A 26 -5.73 0.05 14.52
C PRO A 26 -5.01 1.33 14.07
N CYS A 27 -5.07 2.38 14.88
CA CYS A 27 -4.29 3.60 14.73
C CYS A 27 -3.03 3.55 15.60
N LYS A 28 -2.19 4.58 15.53
CA LYS A 28 -0.91 4.63 16.24
C LYS A 28 -1.12 4.49 17.76
N GLU A 29 -2.14 5.15 18.30
CA GLU A 29 -2.49 5.11 19.72
C GLU A 29 -2.91 3.69 20.16
N ASP A 30 -3.62 2.94 19.30
CA ASP A 30 -4.02 1.57 19.60
C ASP A 30 -2.81 0.63 19.66
N VAL A 31 -1.82 0.86 18.79
CA VAL A 31 -0.55 0.13 18.80
C VAL A 31 0.25 0.47 20.06
N ASP A 32 0.27 1.74 20.48
CA ASP A 32 0.99 2.18 21.68
C ASP A 32 0.37 1.62 22.97
N GLN A 33 -0.96 1.43 23.01
CA GLN A 33 -1.70 0.78 24.10
C GLN A 33 -1.70 -0.75 24.04
N ALA A 34 -1.23 -1.35 22.93
CA ALA A 34 -1.19 -2.79 22.77
C ALA A 34 -0.14 -3.45 23.70
N PRO A 35 -0.25 -4.76 23.94
CA PRO A 35 0.74 -5.53 24.70
C PRO A 35 2.15 -5.39 24.10
N GLU A 36 3.19 -5.55 24.93
CA GLU A 36 4.60 -5.43 24.52
C GLU A 36 4.93 -6.30 23.30
N ASP A 37 4.32 -7.48 23.21
CA ASP A 37 4.46 -8.40 22.07
C ASP A 37 4.09 -7.73 20.73
N ILE A 38 2.97 -7.01 20.69
CA ILE A 38 2.49 -6.32 19.47
C ILE A 38 3.38 -5.12 19.16
N ARG A 39 3.80 -4.37 20.19
CA ARG A 39 4.73 -3.24 20.03
C ARG A 39 6.09 -3.71 19.51
N GLY A 40 6.57 -4.84 20.01
CA GLY A 40 7.77 -5.53 19.53
C GLY A 40 7.66 -5.89 18.05
N LEU A 41 6.54 -6.48 17.63
CA LEU A 41 6.31 -6.83 16.22
C LEU A 41 6.36 -5.62 15.28
N TYR A 42 5.78 -4.47 15.68
CA TYR A 42 5.87 -3.24 14.90
C TYR A 42 7.30 -2.69 14.81
N ARG A 43 8.09 -2.81 15.89
CA ARG A 43 9.53 -2.43 15.90
C ARG A 43 10.33 -3.33 14.96
N ASP A 44 10.15 -4.64 15.07
CA ASP A 44 10.84 -5.63 14.25
C ASP A 44 10.48 -5.47 12.77
N TYR A 45 9.19 -5.29 12.46
CA TYR A 45 8.74 -5.01 11.10
C TYR A 45 9.41 -3.76 10.52
N ARG A 46 9.48 -2.66 11.28
CA ARG A 46 10.17 -1.43 10.83
C ARG A 46 11.66 -1.62 10.63
N THR A 47 12.32 -2.40 11.46
CA THR A 47 13.76 -2.68 11.34
C THR A 47 14.03 -3.55 10.12
N LEU A 48 13.25 -4.62 9.93
CA LEU A 48 13.38 -5.52 8.79
C LEU A 48 13.02 -4.84 7.47
N LYS A 49 11.99 -3.98 7.46
CA LYS A 49 11.62 -3.19 6.29
C LYS A 49 12.75 -2.24 5.88
N ARG A 50 13.34 -1.51 6.85
CA ARG A 50 14.47 -0.61 6.60
C ARG A 50 15.72 -1.35 6.12
N ALA A 51 16.07 -2.47 6.74
CA ALA A 51 17.20 -3.29 6.31
C ALA A 51 17.03 -3.80 4.87
N LYS A 52 15.80 -4.15 4.49
CA LYS A 52 15.47 -4.60 3.13
C LYS A 52 15.50 -3.49 2.10
N GLU A 53 15.07 -2.28 2.47
CA GLU A 53 15.19 -1.08 1.63
C GLU A 53 16.66 -0.67 1.45
N GLN A 54 17.47 -0.69 2.52
CA GLN A 54 18.91 -0.41 2.48
C GLN A 54 19.70 -1.46 1.71
N SER A 55 19.32 -2.74 1.79
CA SER A 55 19.96 -3.81 1.02
C SER A 55 19.57 -3.78 -0.46
N GLY A 56 18.51 -3.06 -0.84
CA GLY A 56 18.01 -2.96 -2.21
C GLY A 56 18.32 -1.64 -2.92
N SER A 57 18.76 -0.61 -2.21
CA SER A 57 18.98 0.72 -2.77
C SER A 57 20.17 1.43 -2.12
N HIS A 58 21.25 1.54 -2.88
CA HIS A 58 22.36 2.43 -2.58
C HIS A 58 21.93 3.87 -2.91
N ASP A 59 21.30 4.56 -1.96
CA ASP A 59 21.08 6.02 -2.03
C ASP A 59 21.37 6.68 -0.66
N PRO A 60 22.34 7.59 -0.55
CA PRO A 60 22.82 8.10 0.73
C PRO A 60 22.14 9.42 1.09
N GLN A 61 20.91 9.38 1.58
CA GLN A 61 20.33 10.59 2.19
C GLN A 61 19.40 10.29 3.35
N SER A 62 19.98 9.85 4.47
CA SER A 62 19.39 10.06 5.80
C SER A 62 20.44 9.84 6.88
N GLN A 63 21.40 10.75 6.94
CA GLN A 63 22.05 11.10 8.20
C GLN A 63 21.80 12.59 8.41
N LEU A 64 20.98 12.94 9.41
CA LEU A 64 21.30 14.00 10.36
C LEU A 64 20.26 14.02 11.49
N LEU A 65 20.83 14.06 12.70
CA LEU A 65 20.26 13.98 14.04
C LEU A 65 19.85 15.40 14.56
N PRO A 66 19.34 15.56 15.79
CA PRO A 66 18.28 16.49 16.15
C PRO A 66 18.74 17.81 16.81
N GLY A 67 17.84 18.79 16.84
CA GLY A 67 17.79 19.83 17.88
C GLY A 67 17.75 21.28 17.39
N SER A 68 16.58 21.93 17.43
CA SER A 68 16.35 23.27 18.03
C SER A 68 14.87 23.73 17.85
N ALA A 69 14.25 24.13 18.97
CA ALA A 69 13.08 25.01 19.25
C ALA A 69 11.91 25.27 18.24
N GLU A 70 10.67 25.15 18.79
CA GLU A 70 9.26 25.54 18.42
C GLU A 70 8.94 26.74 17.47
N PRO A 71 7.67 26.97 17.00
CA PRO A 71 6.45 26.12 16.82
C PRO A 71 5.65 26.40 15.49
N PRO A 72 4.34 26.08 15.35
CA PRO A 72 3.77 24.85 14.82
C PRO A 72 3.16 25.04 13.42
N ALA A 73 3.59 24.23 12.45
CA ALA A 73 2.80 23.99 11.23
C ALA A 73 2.41 22.50 11.24
N PRO A 74 1.13 22.16 10.99
CA PRO A 74 0.68 20.77 11.10
C PRO A 74 1.48 19.90 10.13
N PRO A 75 1.83 18.66 10.51
CA PRO A 75 2.39 17.71 9.58
C PRO A 75 1.30 17.40 8.56
N LYS A 76 1.36 18.08 7.41
CA LYS A 76 0.68 17.62 6.21
C LYS A 76 1.53 16.51 5.61
N ASP A 77 1.72 15.44 6.37
CA ASP A 77 2.06 14.13 5.83
C ASP A 77 0.81 13.59 5.16
N SER A 78 0.32 14.31 4.15
CA SER A 78 -0.58 13.75 3.18
C SER A 78 0.29 12.97 2.22
N ASP A 79 0.73 11.80 2.69
CA ASP A 79 1.14 10.63 1.90
C ASP A 79 -0.04 10.08 1.07
N CYS A 80 -0.92 10.98 0.62
CA CYS A 80 -1.86 10.72 -0.44
C CYS A 80 -1.03 10.62 -1.70
N TRP A 81 -0.90 9.39 -2.20
CA TRP A 81 -0.34 9.09 -3.50
C TRP A 81 -0.92 10.07 -4.53
N GLY A 82 -0.10 10.99 -5.03
CA GLY A 82 -0.54 12.00 -5.99
C GLY A 82 -0.78 13.42 -5.45
N SER A 83 -0.38 13.75 -4.22
CA SER A 83 -0.35 15.15 -3.76
C SER A 83 0.53 16.05 -4.65
N HIS A 84 1.66 15.51 -5.13
CA HIS A 84 2.51 16.10 -6.18
C HIS A 84 1.87 16.06 -7.57
N LEU A 85 0.95 15.13 -7.82
CA LEU A 85 0.18 15.04 -9.07
C LEU A 85 -1.05 15.96 -9.07
N ASN A 86 -1.26 16.76 -8.03
CA ASN A 86 -2.20 17.87 -8.06
C ASN A 86 -1.75 18.84 -9.16
N ARG A 87 -2.27 18.58 -10.36
CA ARG A 87 -2.37 19.49 -11.49
C ARG A 87 -3.07 20.76 -11.00
N ARG A 88 -2.34 21.65 -10.33
CA ARG A 88 -2.66 23.07 -10.43
C ARG A 88 -2.74 23.30 -11.92
N ALA A 89 -3.92 23.70 -12.39
CA ALA A 89 -4.28 23.75 -13.79
C ALA A 89 -3.07 24.21 -14.60
N MET A 90 -2.55 23.33 -15.46
CA MET A 90 -1.52 23.72 -16.42
C MET A 90 -2.04 24.99 -17.11
N PRO A 91 -1.28 26.10 -17.14
CA PRO A 91 -1.70 27.31 -17.82
C PRO A 91 -1.67 27.04 -19.33
N GLY A 92 -2.70 26.38 -19.84
CA GLY A 92 -2.77 26.00 -21.24
C GLY A 92 -3.92 25.05 -21.53
N PRO A 93 -4.49 25.10 -22.75
CA PRO A 93 -5.48 24.13 -23.18
C PRO A 93 -4.87 22.72 -23.18
N PRO A 94 -5.66 21.68 -22.86
CA PRO A 94 -5.16 20.31 -22.92
C PRO A 94 -4.67 20.00 -24.34
N PRO A 95 -3.57 19.21 -24.49
CA PRO A 95 -3.13 18.75 -25.80
C PRO A 95 -4.29 18.05 -26.52
N LYS A 96 -4.63 18.51 -27.73
CA LYS A 96 -5.66 17.84 -28.54
C LYS A 96 -5.09 16.51 -28.99
N LEU A 97 -5.64 15.41 -28.48
CA LEU A 97 -5.30 14.07 -28.95
C LEU A 97 -5.66 13.95 -30.43
N THR A 98 -4.76 13.34 -31.20
CA THR A 98 -5.04 13.01 -32.60
C THR A 98 -6.08 11.89 -32.68
N GLN A 99 -6.74 11.73 -33.83
CA GLN A 99 -7.70 10.64 -34.02
C GLN A 99 -7.03 9.27 -33.78
N GLN A 100 -5.79 9.10 -34.24
CA GLN A 100 -5.00 7.89 -34.04
C GLN A 100 -4.75 7.59 -32.55
N ASP A 101 -4.45 8.60 -31.73
CA ASP A 101 -4.27 8.43 -30.28
C ASP A 101 -5.57 7.96 -29.61
N ARG A 102 -6.70 8.51 -30.06
CA ARG A 102 -8.03 8.15 -29.53
C ARG A 102 -8.36 6.70 -29.87
N ASP A 103 -8.12 6.28 -31.10
CA ASP A 103 -8.38 4.92 -31.57
C ASP A 103 -7.44 3.91 -30.87
N GLY A 104 -6.16 4.27 -30.68
CA GLY A 104 -5.20 3.44 -29.94
C GLY A 104 -5.57 3.28 -28.46
N LEU A 105 -6.02 4.35 -27.80
CA LEU A 105 -6.49 4.29 -26.42
C LEU A 105 -7.78 3.46 -26.30
N GLN A 106 -8.69 3.60 -27.27
CA GLN A 106 -9.91 2.80 -27.33
C GLN A 106 -9.60 1.31 -27.49
N ALA A 107 -8.74 0.95 -28.44
CA ALA A 107 -8.31 -0.43 -28.64
C ALA A 107 -7.63 -1.01 -27.38
N SER A 108 -6.74 -0.25 -26.75
CA SER A 108 -6.04 -0.66 -25.53
C SER A 108 -7.01 -0.87 -24.36
N SER A 109 -7.98 0.03 -24.17
CA SER A 109 -8.96 -0.07 -23.09
C SER A 109 -9.92 -1.25 -23.29
N GLN A 110 -10.33 -1.54 -24.53
CA GLN A 110 -11.13 -2.71 -24.87
C GLN A 110 -10.36 -4.01 -24.61
N TYR A 111 -9.10 -4.08 -25.05
CA TYR A 111 -8.25 -5.26 -24.84
C TYR A 111 -8.04 -5.55 -23.35
N TYR A 112 -7.65 -4.54 -22.57
CA TYR A 112 -7.47 -4.71 -21.12
C TYR A 112 -8.78 -5.06 -20.42
N GLY A 113 -9.89 -4.44 -20.83
CA GLY A 113 -11.22 -4.77 -20.30
C GLY A 113 -11.59 -6.24 -20.55
N LEU A 114 -11.33 -6.77 -21.74
CA LEU A 114 -11.56 -8.17 -22.06
C LEU A 114 -10.64 -9.10 -21.26
N LYS A 115 -9.36 -8.76 -21.13
CA LYS A 115 -8.39 -9.50 -20.33
C LYS A 115 -8.84 -9.60 -18.87
N LEU A 116 -9.30 -8.50 -18.29
CA LEU A 116 -9.79 -8.49 -16.91
C LEU A 116 -11.04 -9.37 -16.74
N LYS A 117 -12.00 -9.28 -17.66
CA LYS A 117 -13.20 -10.13 -17.67
C LYS A 117 -12.84 -11.62 -17.74
N ASN A 118 -11.89 -11.99 -18.59
CA ASN A 118 -11.42 -13.37 -18.71
C ASN A 118 -10.74 -13.86 -17.42
N ASN A 119 -9.91 -13.03 -16.80
CA ASN A 119 -9.28 -13.36 -15.51
C ASN A 119 -10.31 -13.53 -14.39
N LEU A 120 -11.34 -12.68 -14.34
CA LEU A 120 -12.43 -12.81 -13.36
C LEU A 120 -13.24 -14.09 -13.60
N ALA A 121 -13.53 -14.44 -14.86
CA ALA A 121 -14.21 -15.67 -15.19
C ALA A 121 -13.36 -16.91 -14.82
N ALA A 122 -12.05 -16.87 -15.06
CA ALA A 122 -11.12 -17.91 -14.65
C ALA A 122 -11.09 -18.06 -13.13
N LEU A 123 -10.98 -16.95 -12.38
CA LEU A 123 -10.99 -16.96 -10.92
C LEU A 123 -12.27 -17.58 -10.36
N ARG A 124 -13.45 -17.25 -10.91
CA ARG A 124 -14.72 -17.86 -10.49
C ARG A 124 -14.76 -19.37 -10.72
N LYS A 125 -14.18 -19.86 -11.82
CA LYS A 125 -14.07 -21.30 -12.10
C LYS A 125 -13.12 -22.00 -11.12
N SER A 126 -11.98 -21.39 -10.82
CA SER A 126 -11.01 -21.89 -9.84
C SER A 126 -11.60 -21.94 -8.42
N SER A 127 -12.40 -20.95 -8.03
CA SER A 127 -13.09 -20.94 -6.73
C SER A 127 -14.16 -22.02 -6.62
N CYS A 128 -14.82 -22.39 -7.72
CA CYS A 128 -15.80 -23.48 -7.73
C CYS A 128 -15.11 -24.85 -7.58
N LEU A 129 -13.98 -25.06 -8.26
CA LEU A 129 -13.18 -26.30 -8.15
C LEU A 129 -12.61 -26.54 -6.74
N LEU A 130 -12.33 -25.48 -5.97
CA LEU A 130 -11.91 -25.59 -4.57
C LEU A 130 -13.03 -26.07 -3.61
N VAL A 131 -14.31 -25.94 -4.00
CA VAL A 131 -15.44 -26.42 -3.18
C VAL A 131 -15.74 -27.90 -3.45
N VAL A 132 -15.42 -28.42 -4.64
CA VAL A 132 -15.70 -29.83 -5.01
C VAL A 132 -14.61 -30.80 -4.53
N SER A 133 -13.46 -30.33 -4.03
CA SER A 133 -12.38 -31.17 -3.46
C SER A 133 -12.40 -31.26 -1.93
N ARG A 134 -13.55 -31.03 -1.29
CA ARG A 134 -13.76 -31.23 0.15
C ARG A 134 -14.94 -32.18 0.45
N PHE A 135 -15.02 -33.28 -0.29
CA PHE A 135 -15.80 -34.46 0.09
C PHE A 135 -14.95 -35.70 -0.09
#